data_AF-A0A2M7QK81-F1
#
_entry.id   AF-A0A2M7QK81-F1
#
_cell.length_a   1.000
_cell.length_b   1.000
_cell.length_c   1.000
_cell.angle_alpha   90.00
_cell.angle_beta   90.00
_cell.angle_gamma   90.00
#
_symmetry.space_group_name_H-M   'P 1'
#
loop_
_entity.id
_entity.type
_entity.pdbx_description
1 polymer ?
#
loop_
_entity_poly.entity_id
_entity_poly.type
_entity_poly.pdbx_seq_one_letter_code
_entity_poly.pdbx_strand_id
1 'polypeptide(L)'
;MDHFWRHGARAAGESGDRRAGALCRAAPRKPAGEQGVSTEFSDYIATVEELIEEARNGRMFILVDHEDRENEGDLVIPAQMATPDAINFMATHGRGLICLAMTSERLDRLGLPLMAAANQSRHETAFTVSIEAREGVTTGISAHDRARTVAVAIDPAATQADIATPGHVFPLRAREGGVLVRAGHTEAAVDFARLAGLNPAGVICEIMKDDGEMARLPDLVAFAQRHALKIGTISDLIAYRRRHDHLVRETAVEHVVSHGGDWEMRVFTDAPGGAEHIALVKGDLSTPEPALVRMHVLDPLDDVLGVRPERANQVPDAMRAIASAGRGCVVLLRDLSHDALTERLRPRGASPKELRQYGVGAQILGALGVREMILLTNSSPMRIVGLEGYGLSVVETRPIPTSKG
;
A
#
# COMPACT_ATOMS: atom_id res chain seq x y z
N MET A 1 5.77 -73.81 1.89
CA MET A 1 6.62 -72.62 2.17
C MET A 1 5.67 -71.43 2.32
N ASP A 2 4.68 -71.49 3.21
CA ASP A 2 4.76 -71.42 4.69
C ASP A 2 5.08 -69.98 5.13
N HIS A 3 4.31 -69.28 5.95
CA HIS A 3 3.22 -69.69 6.82
C HIS A 3 2.35 -68.48 7.17
N PHE A 4 1.04 -68.69 7.13
CA PHE A 4 -0.01 -67.94 7.83
C PHE A 4 0.21 -67.96 9.35
N TRP A 5 -0.19 -66.90 10.06
CA TRP A 5 -0.91 -67.01 11.35
C TRP A 5 -1.98 -65.92 11.49
N ARG A 6 -3.22 -66.39 11.63
CA ARG A 6 -4.42 -65.71 12.15
C ARG A 6 -4.71 -66.27 13.54
N HIS A 7 -5.54 -65.55 14.31
CA HIS A 7 -6.38 -65.93 15.48
C HIS A 7 -5.96 -65.09 16.69
N GLY A 8 -6.82 -64.46 17.49
CA GLY A 8 -8.27 -64.46 17.79
C GLY A 8 -8.37 -63.77 19.18
N ALA A 9 -9.48 -63.38 19.81
CA ALA A 9 -10.91 -63.40 19.57
C ALA A 9 -11.59 -62.56 20.70
N ARG A 10 -12.81 -62.03 20.42
CA ARG A 10 -14.02 -61.87 21.27
C ARG A 10 -14.07 -61.00 22.55
N ALA A 11 -14.84 -59.92 22.42
CA ALA A 11 -16.05 -59.45 23.15
C ALA A 11 -16.41 -59.83 24.61
N ALA A 12 -16.71 -58.81 25.41
CA ALA A 12 -17.84 -58.58 26.37
C ALA A 12 -17.62 -57.16 26.97
N GLY A 13 -18.55 -56.28 27.35
CA GLY A 13 -19.98 -56.32 27.65
C GLY A 13 -20.22 -55.51 28.95
N GLU A 14 -21.07 -54.46 28.89
CA GLU A 14 -21.76 -53.77 30.02
C GLU A 14 -20.90 -52.87 30.96
N SER A 15 -21.34 -51.77 31.57
CA SER A 15 -22.61 -51.04 31.77
C SER A 15 -22.24 -49.58 32.16
N GLY A 16 -22.92 -48.53 31.69
CA GLY A 16 -24.00 -47.87 32.41
C GLY A 16 -23.53 -46.59 33.14
N ASP A 17 -23.88 -45.40 32.64
CA ASP A 17 -24.73 -44.45 33.38
C ASP A 17 -25.14 -43.25 32.50
N ARG A 18 -26.39 -42.81 32.67
CA ARG A 18 -27.01 -41.67 32.00
C ARG A 18 -26.79 -40.43 32.87
N ARG A 19 -26.50 -39.26 32.28
CA ARG A 19 -27.24 -38.00 32.56
C ARG A 19 -26.74 -36.80 31.74
N ALA A 20 -27.75 -36.11 31.20
CA ALA A 20 -27.90 -34.65 31.09
C ALA A 20 -26.97 -33.83 30.16
N GLY A 21 -27.44 -33.68 28.92
CA GLY A 21 -27.73 -32.40 28.25
C GLY A 21 -26.93 -31.13 28.58
N ALA A 22 -26.20 -30.64 27.58
CA ALA A 22 -26.14 -29.22 27.24
C ALA A 22 -25.85 -29.06 25.74
N LEU A 23 -26.83 -28.53 24.99
CA LEU A 23 -26.69 -28.12 23.60
C LEU A 23 -25.81 -26.86 23.53
N CYS A 24 -24.54 -27.00 23.16
CA CYS A 24 -23.78 -25.89 22.61
C CYS A 24 -23.99 -25.84 21.10
N ARG A 25 -24.82 -24.90 20.64
CA ARG A 25 -24.93 -24.53 19.22
C ARG A 25 -23.56 -24.02 18.76
N ALA A 26 -22.93 -24.74 17.83
CA ALA A 26 -21.77 -24.22 17.11
C ALA A 26 -22.20 -23.01 16.27
N ALA A 27 -21.60 -21.85 16.53
CA ALA A 27 -21.74 -20.67 15.69
C ALA A 27 -21.12 -20.93 14.31
N PRO A 28 -21.66 -20.34 13.23
CA PRO A 28 -21.16 -20.58 11.88
C PRO A 28 -19.75 -20.00 11.72
N ARG A 29 -18.80 -20.85 11.31
CA ARG A 29 -17.46 -20.43 10.87
C ARG A 29 -17.61 -19.53 9.63
N LYS A 30 -17.14 -18.29 9.73
CA LYS A 30 -16.94 -17.40 8.57
C LYS A 30 -15.76 -17.90 7.71
N PRO A 31 -15.79 -17.71 6.39
CA PRO A 31 -14.70 -18.10 5.51
C PRO A 31 -13.48 -17.20 5.75
N ALA A 32 -12.29 -17.80 5.64
CA ALA A 32 -11.00 -17.13 5.77
C ALA A 32 -10.73 -16.23 4.56
N GLY A 33 -10.46 -14.95 4.82
CA GLY A 33 -10.05 -13.96 3.82
C GLY A 33 -9.72 -12.66 4.54
N GLU A 34 -8.47 -12.22 4.39
CA GLU A 34 -7.86 -10.99 4.93
C GLU A 34 -7.88 -10.85 6.46
N GLN A 35 -6.78 -11.28 7.08
CA GLN A 35 -6.43 -10.87 8.43
C GLN A 35 -5.31 -9.83 8.31
N GLY A 36 -5.70 -8.55 8.30
CA GLY A 36 -4.82 -7.53 8.86
C GLY A 36 -4.62 -7.81 10.35
N VAL A 37 -3.59 -7.21 10.94
CA VAL A 37 -3.22 -7.17 12.37
C VAL A 37 -4.16 -7.98 13.25
N SER A 38 -3.67 -9.08 13.86
CA SER A 38 -4.46 -9.92 14.76
C SER A 38 -5.45 -9.10 15.60
N THR A 39 -6.73 -9.50 15.59
CA THR A 39 -7.88 -8.75 16.15
C THR A 39 -7.74 -8.36 17.63
N GLU A 40 -6.69 -8.83 18.31
CA GLU A 40 -6.40 -8.54 19.72
C GLU A 40 -5.63 -7.23 19.92
N PHE A 41 -4.97 -6.66 18.90
CA PHE A 41 -4.14 -5.45 19.05
C PHE A 41 -4.58 -4.25 18.21
N SER A 42 -5.72 -4.35 17.50
CA SER A 42 -6.24 -3.25 16.67
C SER A 42 -6.45 -1.96 17.46
N ASP A 43 -6.84 -2.07 18.73
CA ASP A 43 -7.14 -0.91 19.59
C ASP A 43 -5.89 -0.09 19.96
N TYR A 44 -4.68 -0.62 19.71
CA TYR A 44 -3.41 0.07 19.95
C TYR A 44 -2.81 0.70 18.68
N ILE A 45 -3.47 0.52 17.53
CA ILE A 45 -3.06 1.11 16.27
C ILE A 45 -3.73 2.49 16.14
N ALA A 46 -2.91 3.54 16.16
CA ALA A 46 -3.33 4.91 15.95
C ALA A 46 -3.73 5.15 14.49
N THR A 47 -4.58 6.14 14.27
CA THR A 47 -4.92 6.53 12.90
C THR A 47 -3.74 7.21 12.20
N VAL A 48 -3.75 7.22 10.88
CA VAL A 48 -2.71 7.89 10.09
C VAL A 48 -2.71 9.40 10.38
N GLU A 49 -3.89 10.00 10.54
CA GLU A 49 -4.07 11.40 10.91
C GLU A 49 -3.41 11.70 12.26
N GLU A 50 -3.59 10.84 13.26
CA GLU A 50 -2.92 10.99 14.55
C GLU A 50 -1.40 10.94 14.43
N LEU A 51 -0.85 10.03 13.62
CA LEU A 51 0.59 9.93 13.38
C LEU A 51 1.14 11.13 12.59
N ILE A 52 0.37 11.69 11.67
CA ILE A 52 0.72 12.94 10.99
C ILE A 52 0.84 14.08 12.03
N GLU A 53 -0.04 14.13 13.03
CA GLU A 53 0.08 15.10 14.12
C GLU A 53 1.28 14.82 15.04
N GLU A 54 1.60 13.56 15.35
CA GLU A 54 2.84 13.22 16.08
C GLU A 54 4.06 13.76 15.33
N ALA A 55 4.16 13.47 14.03
CA ALA A 55 5.23 13.93 13.15
C ALA A 55 5.30 15.47 13.11
N ARG A 56 4.17 16.15 12.89
CA ARG A 56 4.12 17.63 12.83
C ARG A 56 4.60 18.28 14.12
N ASN A 57 4.32 17.66 15.26
CA ASN A 57 4.75 18.13 16.58
C ASN A 57 6.14 17.63 16.98
N GLY A 58 6.87 16.98 16.08
CA GLY A 58 8.23 16.47 16.32
C GLY A 58 8.30 15.34 17.34
N ARG A 59 7.19 14.60 17.54
CA ARG A 59 7.16 13.42 18.39
C ARG A 59 7.49 12.18 17.58
N MET A 60 8.24 11.28 18.22
CA MET A 60 8.58 9.98 17.65
C MET A 60 7.37 9.05 17.71
N PHE A 61 7.25 8.16 16.73
CA PHE A 61 6.20 7.13 16.70
C PHE A 61 6.77 5.84 16.13
N ILE A 62 5.99 4.76 16.17
CA ILE A 62 6.39 3.44 15.68
C ILE A 62 5.62 3.12 14.41
N LEU A 63 6.31 2.62 13.39
CA LEU A 63 5.68 2.03 12.21
C LEU A 63 5.98 0.54 12.12
N VAL A 64 4.94 -0.24 11.93
CA VAL A 64 5.03 -1.66 11.61
C VAL A 64 4.72 -1.91 10.14
N ASP A 65 5.48 -2.81 9.53
CA ASP A 65 5.18 -3.31 8.20
C ASP A 65 4.28 -4.56 8.27
N HIS A 66 3.97 -5.13 7.09
CA HIS A 66 3.12 -6.31 7.02
C HIS A 66 3.86 -7.55 7.55
N GLU A 67 3.14 -8.48 8.20
CA GLU A 67 3.72 -9.70 8.78
C GLU A 67 4.48 -10.57 7.75
N ASP A 68 4.10 -10.49 6.48
CA ASP A 68 4.73 -11.22 5.37
C ASP A 68 6.00 -10.52 4.79
N ARG A 69 6.35 -9.32 5.29
CA ARG A 69 7.52 -8.55 4.84
C ARG A 69 8.69 -8.72 5.82
N GLU A 70 8.97 -7.74 6.67
CA GLU A 70 10.02 -7.82 7.71
C GLU A 70 9.40 -8.23 9.06
N ASN A 71 8.11 -7.93 9.28
CA ASN A 71 7.39 -8.14 10.53
C ASN A 71 8.07 -7.41 11.70
N GLU A 72 8.51 -6.18 11.43
CA GLU A 72 9.35 -5.37 12.32
C GLU A 72 8.75 -3.99 12.57
N GLY A 73 9.10 -3.41 13.72
CA GLY A 73 8.71 -2.06 14.11
C GLY A 73 9.91 -1.13 14.14
N ASP A 74 9.79 0.01 13.46
CA ASP A 74 10.80 1.06 13.50
C ASP A 74 10.29 2.25 14.29
N LEU A 75 11.17 2.82 15.11
CA LEU A 75 11.03 4.19 15.58
C LEU A 75 11.19 5.13 14.40
N VAL A 76 10.29 6.10 14.26
CA VAL A 76 10.29 7.08 13.18
C VAL A 76 10.16 8.49 13.76
N ILE A 77 10.99 9.40 13.27
CA ILE A 77 10.87 10.84 13.54
C ILE A 77 11.21 11.64 12.27
N PRO A 78 10.49 12.74 11.95
CA PRO A 78 10.90 13.63 10.88
C PRO A 78 12.34 14.12 11.10
N ALA A 79 13.18 14.08 10.07
CA ALA A 79 14.62 14.27 10.24
C ALA A 79 14.98 15.65 10.79
N GLN A 80 14.19 16.69 10.47
CA GLN A 80 14.38 18.03 11.02
C GLN A 80 14.11 18.15 12.53
N MET A 81 13.50 17.13 13.13
CA MET A 81 13.21 17.03 14.56
C MET A 81 14.15 16.02 15.25
N ALA A 82 15.13 15.45 14.55
CA ALA A 82 16.08 14.48 15.09
C ALA A 82 17.14 15.16 15.99
N THR A 83 16.73 15.47 17.22
CA THR A 83 17.62 16.05 18.24
C THR A 83 18.63 15.01 18.77
N PRO A 84 19.70 15.43 19.47
CA PRO A 84 20.60 14.51 20.17
C PRO A 84 19.86 13.57 21.13
N ASP A 85 18.83 14.06 21.83
CA ASP A 85 18.01 13.24 22.72
C ASP A 85 17.22 12.17 21.97
N ALA A 86 16.66 12.50 20.81
CA ALA A 86 15.95 11.54 19.95
C ALA A 86 16.90 10.45 19.43
N ILE A 87 18.09 10.83 18.96
CA ILE A 87 19.11 9.88 18.49
C ILE A 87 19.62 9.01 19.65
N ASN A 88 19.81 9.58 20.84
CA ASN A 88 20.20 8.84 22.03
C ASN A 88 19.10 7.85 22.46
N PHE A 89 17.84 8.27 22.39
CA PHE A 89 16.69 7.40 22.64
C PHE A 89 16.68 6.20 21.68
N MET A 90 16.82 6.46 20.37
CA MET A 90 16.90 5.40 19.36
C MET A 90 18.08 4.45 19.62
N ALA A 91 19.26 4.96 19.96
CA ALA A 91 20.42 4.12 20.25
C ALA A 91 20.27 3.29 21.53
N THR A 92 19.58 3.80 22.54
CA THR A 92 19.41 3.15 23.85
C THR A 92 18.27 2.14 23.85
N HIS A 93 17.14 2.53 23.26
CA HIS A 93 15.87 1.81 23.35
C HIS A 93 15.48 1.11 22.04
N GLY A 94 15.81 1.68 20.88
CA GLY A 94 15.64 0.99 19.58
C GLY A 94 16.73 -0.06 19.38
N ARG A 95 18.00 0.35 19.55
CA ARG A 95 19.23 -0.48 19.42
C ARG A 95 19.50 -1.01 18.01
N GLY A 96 18.57 -0.82 17.07
CA GLY A 96 18.76 -1.04 15.64
C GLY A 96 19.69 -0.02 14.99
N LEU A 97 19.73 -0.08 13.66
CA LEU A 97 20.59 0.79 12.86
C LEU A 97 19.89 2.12 12.60
N ILE A 98 20.42 3.20 13.16
CA ILE A 98 19.88 4.54 12.91
C ILE A 98 20.19 4.96 11.47
N CYS A 99 19.13 5.00 10.66
CA CYS A 99 19.19 5.34 9.24
C CYS A 99 18.50 6.67 8.94
N LEU A 100 18.94 7.34 7.87
CA LEU A 100 18.36 8.60 7.40
C LEU A 100 17.68 8.38 6.04
N ALA A 101 16.36 8.26 6.04
CA ALA A 101 15.57 8.15 4.82
C ALA A 101 15.40 9.54 4.16
N MET A 102 15.74 9.63 2.88
CA MET A 102 15.64 10.88 2.10
C MET A 102 15.13 10.61 0.68
N THR A 103 14.61 11.65 0.04
CA THR A 103 14.25 11.61 -1.38
C THR A 103 15.46 11.38 -2.27
N SER A 104 15.25 10.73 -3.43
CA SER A 104 16.28 10.60 -4.47
C SER A 104 16.89 11.94 -4.86
N GLU A 105 16.07 12.97 -5.06
CA GLU A 105 16.51 14.33 -5.40
C GLU A 105 17.51 14.89 -4.37
N ARG A 106 17.25 14.69 -3.07
CA ARG A 106 18.16 15.18 -2.03
C ARG A 106 19.49 14.43 -2.05
N LEU A 107 19.45 13.11 -2.18
CA LEU A 107 20.66 12.29 -2.26
C LEU A 107 21.49 12.61 -3.51
N ASP A 108 20.84 12.87 -4.64
CA ASP A 108 21.51 13.23 -5.89
C ASP A 108 22.18 14.61 -5.78
N ARG A 109 21.53 15.59 -5.12
CA ARG A 109 22.16 16.90 -4.83
C ARG A 109 23.39 16.80 -3.94
N LEU A 110 23.40 15.87 -2.99
CA LEU A 110 24.56 15.60 -2.14
C LEU A 110 25.62 14.72 -2.81
N GLY A 111 25.34 14.19 -4.01
CA GLY A 111 26.26 13.31 -4.73
C GLY A 111 26.47 11.97 -4.03
N LEU A 112 25.43 11.41 -3.39
CA LEU A 112 25.50 10.17 -2.62
C LEU A 112 25.03 8.95 -3.44
N PRO A 113 25.95 8.13 -3.99
CA PRO A 113 25.58 6.94 -4.73
C PRO A 113 25.14 5.81 -3.79
N LEU A 114 24.43 4.82 -4.34
CA LEU A 114 24.15 3.57 -3.64
C LEU A 114 25.45 2.86 -3.27
N MET A 115 25.50 2.24 -2.08
CA MET A 115 26.70 1.55 -1.60
C MET A 115 27.01 0.29 -2.42
N ALA A 116 25.97 -0.48 -2.78
CA ALA A 116 26.10 -1.68 -3.59
C ALA A 116 25.66 -1.42 -5.04
N ALA A 117 26.52 -1.73 -6.00
CA ALA A 117 26.19 -1.62 -7.43
C ALA A 117 25.09 -2.61 -7.87
N ALA A 118 25.02 -3.77 -7.23
CA ALA A 118 23.94 -4.73 -7.37
C ALA A 118 23.44 -5.12 -5.98
N ASN A 119 22.30 -4.55 -5.59
CA ASN A 119 21.68 -4.83 -4.30
C ASN A 119 21.03 -6.23 -4.33
N GLN A 120 21.61 -7.19 -3.60
CA GLN A 120 21.09 -8.57 -3.49
C GLN A 120 20.34 -8.81 -2.18
N SER A 121 20.06 -7.76 -1.39
CA SER A 121 19.28 -7.89 -0.16
C SER A 121 17.83 -8.28 -0.47
N ARG A 122 17.24 -9.11 0.39
CA ARG A 122 15.88 -9.64 0.24
C ARG A 122 14.82 -8.56 0.02
N HIS A 123 14.99 -7.39 0.66
CA HIS A 123 14.03 -6.28 0.62
C HIS A 123 14.53 -5.09 -0.22
N GLU A 124 15.67 -5.25 -0.89
CA GLU A 124 16.32 -4.23 -1.73
C GLU A 124 16.45 -2.87 -1.04
N THR A 125 16.76 -2.86 0.26
CA THR A 125 16.89 -1.63 1.05
C THR A 125 18.03 -0.79 0.47
N ALA A 126 17.69 0.42 0.02
CA ALA A 126 18.53 1.22 -0.87
C ALA A 126 19.53 2.10 -0.10
N PHE A 127 20.49 1.44 0.58
CA PHE A 127 21.59 2.12 1.28
C PHE A 127 22.47 2.90 0.30
N THR A 128 22.75 4.16 0.65
CA THR A 128 23.87 4.90 0.08
C THR A 128 25.15 4.62 0.86
N VAL A 129 26.27 5.15 0.37
CA VAL A 129 27.47 5.27 1.20
C VAL A 129 27.15 6.00 2.52
N SER A 130 27.80 5.59 3.62
CA SER A 130 27.59 6.24 4.92
C SER A 130 28.21 7.64 4.94
N ILE A 131 27.66 8.51 5.77
CA ILE A 131 27.99 9.93 5.78
C ILE A 131 28.29 10.47 7.17
N GLU A 132 29.06 11.56 7.19
CA GLU A 132 29.32 12.41 8.34
C GLU A 132 29.23 13.89 7.92
N ALA A 133 28.78 14.78 8.79
CA ALA A 133 29.00 16.22 8.58
C ALA A 133 30.51 16.51 8.63
N ARG A 134 30.99 17.42 7.78
CA ARG A 134 32.41 17.82 7.83
C ARG A 134 32.77 18.67 9.03
N GLU A 135 31.83 19.46 9.51
CA GLU A 135 32.05 20.45 10.57
C GLU A 135 31.01 20.32 11.69
N GLY A 136 31.43 20.67 12.90
CA GLY A 136 30.58 20.61 14.09
C GLY A 136 30.42 19.19 14.67
N VAL A 137 31.30 18.27 14.29
CA VAL A 137 31.38 16.90 14.80
C VAL A 137 32.80 16.57 15.24
N THR A 138 32.96 15.47 15.97
CA THR A 138 34.26 14.96 16.44
C THR A 138 34.57 13.61 15.80
N THR A 139 34.11 12.52 16.41
CA THR A 139 34.26 11.16 15.88
C THR A 139 33.08 10.73 15.03
N GLY A 140 31.95 11.45 15.09
CA GLY A 140 30.76 11.16 14.30
C GLY A 140 29.73 10.27 14.99
N ILE A 141 30.15 9.37 15.89
CA ILE A 141 29.27 8.34 16.46
C ILE A 141 28.37 8.84 17.60
N SER A 142 28.72 9.96 18.23
CA SER A 142 27.95 10.50 19.37
C SER A 142 26.51 10.83 18.95
N ALA A 143 25.58 10.87 19.91
CA ALA A 143 24.21 11.28 19.60
C ALA A 143 24.15 12.72 19.07
N HIS A 144 25.01 13.61 19.57
CA HIS A 144 25.15 14.98 19.08
C HIS A 144 25.72 15.04 17.66
N ASP A 145 26.75 14.25 17.38
CA ASP A 145 27.42 14.23 16.09
C ASP A 145 26.49 13.67 15.02
N ARG A 146 25.79 12.56 15.29
CA ARG A 146 24.80 12.00 14.37
C ARG A 146 23.62 12.94 14.14
N ALA A 147 23.11 13.61 15.17
CA ALA A 147 22.06 14.63 15.02
C ALA A 147 22.54 15.81 14.15
N ARG A 148 23.80 16.25 14.34
CA ARG A 148 24.42 17.28 13.50
C ARG A 148 24.56 16.82 12.05
N THR A 149 25.02 15.59 11.82
CA THR A 149 25.11 14.98 10.49
C THR A 149 23.75 14.92 9.80
N VAL A 150 22.69 14.49 10.51
CA VAL A 150 21.32 14.50 9.98
C VAL A 150 20.89 15.92 9.60
N ALA A 151 21.09 16.91 10.49
CA ALA A 151 20.70 18.30 10.24
C ALA A 151 21.39 18.89 8.99
N VAL A 152 22.70 18.64 8.81
CA VAL A 152 23.44 19.07 7.62
C VAL A 152 22.95 18.33 6.38
N ALA A 153 22.72 17.01 6.48
CA ALA A 153 22.28 16.19 5.35
C ALA A 153 20.89 16.59 4.84
N ILE A 154 20.00 17.14 5.65
CA ILE A 154 18.67 17.57 5.20
C ILE A 154 18.57 19.07 4.85
N ASP A 155 19.59 19.88 5.18
CA ASP A 155 19.60 21.32 4.92
C ASP A 155 19.58 21.58 3.40
N PRO A 156 18.55 22.24 2.84
CA PRO A 156 18.47 22.49 1.40
C PRO A 156 19.65 23.30 0.84
N ALA A 157 20.36 24.08 1.67
CA ALA A 157 21.54 24.83 1.28
C ALA A 157 22.83 23.99 1.29
N ALA A 158 22.86 22.86 2.01
CA ALA A 158 24.04 22.02 2.08
C ALA A 158 24.28 21.27 0.77
N THR A 159 25.56 21.13 0.45
CA THR A 159 26.12 20.58 -0.78
C THR A 159 26.99 19.36 -0.47
N GLN A 160 27.53 18.73 -1.52
CA GLN A 160 28.50 17.64 -1.37
C GLN A 160 29.75 18.07 -0.55
N ALA A 161 30.10 19.35 -0.54
CA ALA A 161 31.25 19.85 0.22
C ALA A 161 31.01 19.83 1.73
N ASP A 162 29.76 19.78 2.20
CA ASP A 162 29.41 19.80 3.63
C ASP A 162 29.36 18.40 4.24
N ILE A 163 29.42 17.36 3.39
CA ILE A 163 29.34 15.95 3.75
C ILE A 163 30.68 15.25 3.48
N ALA A 164 31.08 14.38 4.40
CA ALA A 164 32.16 13.42 4.24
C ALA A 164 31.61 12.00 4.13
N THR A 165 32.36 11.15 3.44
CA THR A 165 32.13 9.70 3.34
C THR A 165 33.48 9.00 3.53
N PRO A 166 33.56 7.91 4.33
CA PRO A 166 32.47 7.29 5.11
C PRO A 166 32.10 8.09 6.37
N GLY A 167 31.06 7.66 7.08
CA GLY A 167 30.65 8.17 8.40
C GLY A 167 29.70 7.24 9.14
N HIS A 168 29.02 7.77 10.16
CA HIS A 168 28.18 6.99 11.10
C HIS A 168 26.67 7.21 10.98
N VAL A 169 26.23 7.97 9.97
CA VAL A 169 24.81 8.02 9.56
C VAL A 169 24.68 7.27 8.23
N PHE A 170 23.62 6.46 8.11
CA PHE A 170 23.39 5.58 6.95
C PHE A 170 22.18 6.07 6.16
N PRO A 171 22.38 6.82 5.06
CA PRO A 171 21.24 7.30 4.28
C PRO A 171 20.60 6.20 3.45
N LEU A 172 19.28 6.30 3.33
CA LEU A 172 18.43 5.40 2.56
C LEU A 172 17.70 6.20 1.47
N ARG A 173 17.76 5.69 0.25
CA ARG A 173 17.06 6.28 -0.89
C ARG A 173 15.61 5.81 -0.94
N ALA A 174 14.68 6.70 -0.61
CA ALA A 174 13.25 6.43 -0.82
C ALA A 174 12.92 6.43 -2.32
N ARG A 175 12.11 5.46 -2.74
CA ARG A 175 11.58 5.40 -4.12
C ARG A 175 10.65 6.60 -4.38
N GLU A 176 10.75 7.15 -5.59
CA GLU A 176 9.78 8.14 -6.06
C GLU A 176 8.37 7.51 -6.07
N GLY A 177 7.38 8.24 -5.56
CA GLY A 177 6.05 7.72 -5.29
C GLY A 177 5.84 7.14 -3.88
N GLY A 178 6.90 6.96 -3.08
CA GLY A 178 6.82 6.56 -1.67
C GLY A 178 6.15 5.20 -1.45
N VAL A 179 5.34 5.07 -0.40
CA VAL A 179 4.74 3.78 0.00
C VAL A 179 3.81 3.16 -1.05
N LEU A 180 3.37 3.96 -2.03
CA LEU A 180 2.56 3.49 -3.14
C LEU A 180 3.37 2.69 -4.17
N VAL A 181 4.69 2.90 -4.21
CA VAL A 181 5.63 2.20 -5.09
C VAL A 181 6.34 1.09 -4.33
N ARG A 182 6.84 1.36 -3.12
CA ARG A 182 7.50 0.39 -2.23
C ARG A 182 6.99 0.53 -0.81
N ALA A 183 6.37 -0.50 -0.27
CA ALA A 183 5.82 -0.52 1.09
C ALA A 183 6.91 -0.81 2.15
N GLY A 184 7.90 0.07 2.28
CA GLY A 184 8.97 -0.04 3.28
C GLY A 184 9.03 1.15 4.25
N HIS A 185 9.68 0.96 5.39
CA HIS A 185 9.86 2.02 6.41
C HIS A 185 10.60 3.25 5.87
N THR A 186 11.55 3.05 4.94
CA THR A 186 12.22 4.13 4.22
C THR A 186 11.23 5.08 3.54
N GLU A 187 10.32 4.53 2.74
CA GLU A 187 9.31 5.33 2.04
C GLU A 187 8.30 5.94 3.03
N ALA A 188 7.89 5.17 4.04
CA ALA A 188 6.90 5.62 5.01
C ALA A 188 7.41 6.81 5.83
N ALA A 189 8.67 6.81 6.26
CA ALA A 189 9.26 7.90 7.02
C ALA A 189 9.31 9.22 6.22
N VAL A 190 9.66 9.14 4.93
CA VAL A 190 9.63 10.30 4.01
C VAL A 190 8.20 10.78 3.79
N ASP A 191 7.25 9.87 3.59
CA ASP A 191 5.84 10.21 3.36
C ASP A 191 5.18 10.87 4.57
N PHE A 192 5.41 10.38 5.78
CA PHE A 192 4.87 11.03 6.98
C PHE A 192 5.45 12.42 7.19
N ALA A 193 6.76 12.61 6.99
CA ALA A 193 7.37 13.93 7.07
C ALA A 193 6.75 14.90 6.03
N ARG A 194 6.54 14.44 4.79
CA ARG A 194 5.86 15.19 3.73
C ARG A 194 4.41 15.53 4.10
N LEU A 195 3.62 14.56 4.56
CA LEU A 195 2.20 14.74 4.95
C LEU A 195 2.06 15.67 6.17
N ALA A 196 3.07 15.71 7.04
CA ALA A 196 3.13 16.65 8.16
C ALA A 196 3.45 18.10 7.73
N GLY A 197 3.82 18.33 6.46
CA GLY A 197 4.25 19.63 5.94
C GLY A 197 5.70 19.98 6.27
N LEU A 198 6.53 18.97 6.53
CA LEU A 198 7.94 19.10 6.91
C LEU A 198 8.87 18.73 5.74
N ASN A 199 10.18 18.90 5.95
CA ASN A 199 11.21 18.43 5.03
C ASN A 199 11.00 16.91 4.77
N PRO A 200 10.93 16.44 3.50
CA PRO A 200 10.63 15.05 3.16
C PRO A 200 11.84 14.12 3.44
N ALA A 201 12.18 14.00 4.71
CA ALA A 201 13.23 13.16 5.25
C ALA A 201 12.85 12.68 6.65
N GLY A 202 13.21 11.45 6.99
CA GLY A 202 12.93 10.85 8.29
C GLY A 202 14.12 10.06 8.81
N VAL A 203 14.27 10.01 10.14
CA VAL A 203 15.22 9.11 10.80
C VAL A 203 14.45 7.91 11.30
N ILE A 204 14.97 6.72 10.99
CA ILE A 204 14.38 5.44 11.40
C ILE A 204 15.38 4.59 12.18
N CYS A 205 14.89 3.74 13.07
CA CYS A 205 15.69 2.81 13.86
C CYS A 205 14.82 1.61 14.25
N GLU A 206 15.22 0.40 13.88
CA GLU A 206 14.49 -0.81 14.22
C GLU A 206 14.52 -1.06 15.74
N ILE A 207 13.45 -1.65 16.27
CA ILE A 207 13.32 -1.92 17.71
C ILE A 207 13.70 -3.37 18.02
N MET A 208 14.76 -3.55 18.80
CA MET A 208 15.20 -4.82 19.33
C MET A 208 14.77 -5.00 20.79
N LYS A 209 14.47 -6.24 21.16
CA LYS A 209 14.26 -6.66 22.55
C LYS A 209 15.59 -6.70 23.32
N ASP A 210 15.49 -6.91 24.63
CA ASP A 210 16.64 -7.05 25.52
C ASP A 210 17.51 -8.28 25.26
N ASP A 211 16.95 -9.32 24.66
CA ASP A 211 17.66 -10.53 24.25
C ASP A 211 18.37 -10.38 22.89
N GLY A 212 18.21 -9.22 22.22
CA GLY A 212 18.78 -8.93 20.91
C GLY A 212 17.96 -9.43 19.72
N GLU A 213 16.83 -10.10 19.96
CA GLU A 213 15.87 -10.46 18.90
C GLU A 213 14.99 -9.26 18.53
N MET A 214 14.47 -9.25 17.31
CA MET A 214 13.59 -8.17 16.83
C MET A 214 12.25 -8.16 17.58
N ALA A 215 11.76 -6.98 17.94
CA ALA A 215 10.47 -6.81 18.59
C ALA A 215 9.32 -7.04 17.60
N ARG A 216 8.33 -7.84 18.00
CA ARG A 216 7.11 -8.07 17.21
C ARG A 216 5.95 -7.26 17.81
N LEU A 217 4.80 -7.23 17.13
CA LEU A 217 3.67 -6.38 17.53
C LEU A 217 3.31 -6.42 19.03
N PRO A 218 3.22 -7.57 19.71
CA PRO A 218 2.95 -7.59 21.16
C PRO A 218 4.02 -6.86 21.99
N ASP A 219 5.30 -7.03 21.64
CA ASP A 219 6.43 -6.35 22.29
C ASP A 219 6.39 -4.85 22.00
N LEU A 220 6.06 -4.48 20.76
CA LEU A 220 5.95 -3.09 20.31
C LEU A 220 4.83 -2.35 21.03
N VAL A 221 3.68 -3.00 21.29
CA VAL A 221 2.60 -2.43 22.09
C VAL A 221 3.08 -2.13 23.52
N ALA A 222 3.77 -3.07 24.16
CA ALA A 222 4.33 -2.86 25.49
C ALA A 222 5.40 -1.75 25.51
N PHE A 223 6.25 -1.70 24.48
CA PHE A 223 7.27 -0.67 24.30
C PHE A 223 6.63 0.72 24.12
N ALA A 224 5.62 0.82 23.24
CA ALA A 224 4.91 2.06 22.95
C ALA A 224 4.23 2.62 24.20
N GLN A 225 3.55 1.78 24.98
CA GLN A 225 2.93 2.19 26.24
C GLN A 225 3.95 2.69 27.25
N ARG A 226 5.09 1.99 27.40
CA ARG A 226 6.16 2.36 28.33
C ARG A 226 6.75 3.74 28.00
N HIS A 227 6.89 4.04 26.71
CA HIS A 227 7.53 5.26 26.23
C HIS A 227 6.55 6.33 25.73
N ALA A 228 5.24 6.11 25.92
CA ALA A 228 4.16 6.98 25.46
C ALA A 228 4.23 7.32 23.95
N LEU A 229 4.53 6.31 23.13
CA LEU A 229 4.58 6.44 21.67
C LEU A 229 3.29 5.88 21.05
N LYS A 230 2.92 6.40 19.88
CA LYS A 230 1.85 5.82 19.06
C LYS A 230 2.42 4.80 18.08
N ILE A 231 1.62 3.80 17.70
CA ILE A 231 1.94 2.79 16.69
C ILE A 231 1.00 3.00 15.50
N GLY A 232 1.50 2.88 14.27
CA GLY A 232 0.67 2.73 13.09
C GLY A 232 1.26 1.74 12.10
N THR A 233 0.50 1.48 11.04
CA THR A 233 0.90 0.49 10.03
C THR A 233 1.20 1.14 8.69
N ILE A 234 2.17 0.60 7.94
CA ILE A 234 2.43 1.03 6.57
C ILE A 234 1.22 0.76 5.67
N SER A 235 0.45 -0.31 5.92
CA SER A 235 -0.80 -0.60 5.21
C SER A 235 -1.83 0.51 5.36
N ASP A 236 -1.99 1.07 6.56
CA ASP A 236 -2.92 2.17 6.79
C ASP A 236 -2.44 3.44 6.12
N LEU A 237 -1.14 3.73 6.14
CA LEU A 237 -0.56 4.85 5.39
C LEU A 237 -0.82 4.71 3.88
N ILE A 238 -0.64 3.51 3.31
CA ILE A 238 -0.96 3.25 1.90
C ILE A 238 -2.43 3.52 1.63
N ALA A 239 -3.33 3.02 2.48
CA ALA A 239 -4.76 3.24 2.35
C ALA A 239 -5.11 4.73 2.47
N TYR A 240 -4.50 5.45 3.40
CA TYR A 240 -4.67 6.89 3.60
C TYR A 240 -4.21 7.68 2.38
N ARG A 241 -2.99 7.45 1.89
CA ARG A 241 -2.45 8.12 0.71
C ARG A 241 -3.26 7.83 -0.54
N ARG A 242 -3.74 6.59 -0.70
CA ARG A 242 -4.64 6.25 -1.81
C ARG A 242 -5.94 7.06 -1.80
N ARG A 243 -6.49 7.37 -0.62
CA ARG A 243 -7.71 8.20 -0.49
C ARG A 243 -7.44 9.70 -0.68
N HIS A 244 -6.30 10.20 -0.21
CA HIS A 244 -6.05 11.64 -0.10
C HIS A 244 -5.11 12.20 -1.18
N ASP A 245 -4.21 11.41 -1.75
CA ASP A 245 -3.35 11.86 -2.83
C ASP A 245 -4.11 11.84 -4.16
N HIS A 246 -4.05 12.94 -4.92
CA HIS A 246 -4.48 12.99 -6.32
C HIS A 246 -3.43 12.28 -7.18
N LEU A 247 -3.53 10.96 -7.28
CA LEU A 247 -2.59 10.10 -8.01
C LEU A 247 -2.86 10.09 -9.51
N VAL A 248 -4.01 10.59 -9.95
CA VAL A 248 -4.37 10.70 -11.37
C VAL A 248 -4.48 12.15 -11.78
N ARG A 249 -3.90 12.48 -12.93
CA ARG A 249 -3.99 13.81 -13.56
C ARG A 249 -4.69 13.68 -14.91
N GLU A 250 -5.72 14.49 -15.16
CA GLU A 250 -6.30 14.60 -16.50
C GLU A 250 -5.28 15.24 -17.45
N THR A 251 -4.98 14.55 -18.56
CA THR A 251 -3.93 14.95 -19.50
C THR A 251 -4.45 15.30 -20.89
N ALA A 252 -5.62 14.78 -21.28
CA ALA A 252 -6.26 15.12 -22.54
C ALA A 252 -7.78 14.95 -22.46
N VAL A 253 -8.50 15.74 -23.25
CA VAL A 253 -9.95 15.63 -23.47
C VAL A 253 -10.23 15.77 -24.97
N GLU A 254 -11.03 14.86 -25.52
CA GLU A 254 -11.39 14.85 -26.94
C GLU A 254 -12.82 14.31 -27.14
N HIS A 255 -13.53 14.82 -28.15
CA HIS A 255 -14.83 14.28 -28.54
C HIS A 255 -14.62 13.18 -29.59
N VAL A 256 -15.14 11.99 -29.32
CA VAL A 256 -14.96 10.81 -30.19
C VAL A 256 -16.29 10.15 -30.51
N VAL A 257 -16.34 9.46 -31.65
CA VAL A 257 -17.47 8.61 -32.04
C VAL A 257 -17.06 7.16 -31.94
N SER A 258 -17.84 6.35 -31.22
CA SER A 258 -17.57 4.93 -31.05
C SER A 258 -18.87 4.14 -30.84
N HIS A 259 -18.79 2.92 -30.28
CA HIS A 259 -19.97 2.14 -29.91
C HIS A 259 -20.92 2.97 -29.04
N GLY A 260 -22.18 3.12 -29.45
CA GLY A 260 -23.13 3.98 -28.73
C GLY A 260 -23.07 5.48 -29.09
N GLY A 261 -22.38 5.86 -30.17
CA GLY A 261 -22.39 7.23 -30.72
C GLY A 261 -21.30 8.11 -30.12
N ASP A 262 -21.64 9.36 -29.81
CA ASP A 262 -20.70 10.38 -29.31
C ASP A 262 -20.31 10.16 -27.85
N TRP A 263 -19.04 10.39 -27.54
CA TRP A 263 -18.46 10.32 -26.21
C TRP A 263 -17.50 11.48 -25.99
N GLU A 264 -17.42 11.94 -24.75
CA GLU A 264 -16.27 12.72 -24.31
C GLU A 264 -15.21 11.74 -23.78
N MET A 265 -14.10 11.61 -24.50
CA MET A 265 -12.96 10.81 -24.09
C MET A 265 -12.02 11.66 -23.25
N ARG A 266 -11.66 11.16 -22.08
CA ARG A 266 -10.66 11.77 -21.19
C ARG A 266 -9.53 10.81 -20.93
N VAL A 267 -8.31 11.34 -20.89
CA VAL A 267 -7.10 10.58 -20.58
C VAL A 267 -6.60 11.00 -19.21
N PHE A 268 -6.29 10.01 -18.36
CA PHE A 268 -5.75 10.22 -17.03
C PHE A 268 -4.40 9.54 -16.91
N THR A 269 -3.36 10.28 -16.52
CA THR A 269 -2.03 9.71 -16.24
C THR A 269 -1.89 9.43 -14.75
N ASP A 270 -1.46 8.21 -14.38
CA ASP A 270 -1.08 7.91 -13.00
C ASP A 270 0.34 8.41 -12.71
N ALA A 271 0.50 9.25 -11.68
CA ALA A 271 1.80 9.84 -11.35
C ALA A 271 2.86 8.80 -10.92
N PRO A 272 2.53 7.73 -10.17
CA PRO A 272 3.52 6.73 -9.74
C PRO A 272 3.90 5.72 -10.83
N GLY A 273 3.03 5.47 -11.82
CA GLY A 273 3.19 4.39 -12.81
C GLY A 273 3.48 4.89 -14.22
N GLY A 274 3.19 6.16 -14.52
CA GLY A 274 3.28 6.72 -15.86
C GLY A 274 2.29 6.12 -16.86
N ALA A 275 1.33 5.31 -16.40
CA ALA A 275 0.30 4.71 -17.23
C ALA A 275 -0.79 5.73 -17.55
N GLU A 276 -1.24 5.74 -18.80
CA GLU A 276 -2.40 6.51 -19.22
C GLU A 276 -3.63 5.60 -19.28
N HIS A 277 -4.69 6.02 -18.60
CA HIS A 277 -5.99 5.37 -18.53
C HIS A 277 -7.00 6.19 -19.33
N ILE A 278 -8.04 5.54 -19.85
CA ILE A 278 -9.06 6.19 -20.67
C ILE A 278 -10.39 6.16 -19.93
N ALA A 279 -11.11 7.27 -19.90
CA ALA A 279 -12.51 7.32 -19.53
C ALA A 279 -13.34 7.83 -20.71
N LEU A 280 -14.38 7.08 -21.09
CA LEU A 280 -15.39 7.51 -22.05
C LEU A 280 -16.63 7.94 -21.27
N VAL A 281 -17.02 9.20 -21.39
CA VAL A 281 -18.09 9.82 -20.62
C VAL A 281 -19.29 10.11 -21.52
N LYS A 282 -20.48 9.77 -21.01
CA LYS A 282 -21.79 10.08 -21.62
C LYS A 282 -22.59 10.94 -20.65
N GLY A 283 -23.09 12.07 -21.14
CA GLY A 283 -23.91 12.99 -20.36
C GLY A 283 -23.14 13.68 -19.22
N ASP A 284 -23.88 14.29 -18.31
CA ASP A 284 -23.33 14.99 -17.14
C ASP A 284 -23.26 14.05 -15.92
N LEU A 285 -22.05 13.85 -15.40
CA LEU A 285 -21.78 13.01 -14.24
C LEU A 285 -21.66 13.81 -12.93
N SER A 286 -21.74 15.14 -12.97
CA SER A 286 -21.58 16.01 -11.79
C SER A 286 -22.79 16.02 -10.86
N THR A 287 -23.93 15.52 -11.35
CA THR A 287 -25.19 15.47 -10.62
C THR A 287 -25.23 14.30 -9.63
N PRO A 288 -26.03 14.38 -8.54
CA PRO A 288 -26.02 13.37 -7.49
C PRO A 288 -26.65 12.02 -7.89
N GLU A 289 -27.37 11.94 -9.01
CA GLU A 289 -28.02 10.69 -9.41
C GLU A 289 -27.00 9.57 -9.70
N PRO A 290 -27.36 8.28 -9.53
CA PRO A 290 -26.47 7.17 -9.86
C PRO A 290 -26.07 7.11 -11.34
N ALA A 291 -24.77 7.09 -11.63
CA ALA A 291 -24.24 6.97 -12.99
C ALA A 291 -24.06 5.50 -13.40
N LEU A 292 -24.33 5.15 -14.67
CA LEU A 292 -24.04 3.79 -15.15
C LEU A 292 -22.55 3.66 -15.44
N VAL A 293 -21.84 2.80 -14.70
CA VAL A 293 -20.38 2.73 -14.74
C VAL A 293 -19.90 1.35 -15.16
N ARG A 294 -18.94 1.31 -16.09
CA ARG A 294 -18.16 0.10 -16.40
C ARG A 294 -16.69 0.34 -16.08
N MET A 295 -16.20 -0.37 -15.07
CA MET A 295 -14.76 -0.51 -14.82
C MET A 295 -14.22 -1.70 -15.60
N HIS A 296 -13.15 -1.49 -16.36
CA HIS A 296 -12.58 -2.55 -17.18
C HIS A 296 -11.05 -2.46 -17.23
N VAL A 297 -10.37 -3.57 -16.94
CA VAL A 297 -8.91 -3.66 -17.08
C VAL A 297 -8.59 -4.16 -18.48
N LEU A 298 -8.02 -3.30 -19.32
CA LEU A 298 -7.78 -3.56 -20.74
C LEU A 298 -6.98 -4.85 -20.92
N ASP A 299 -7.51 -5.76 -21.74
CA ASP A 299 -6.94 -7.05 -22.10
C ASP A 299 -6.76 -7.14 -23.61
N PRO A 300 -5.56 -6.91 -24.17
CA PRO A 300 -5.36 -7.07 -25.60
C PRO A 300 -5.75 -8.46 -26.14
N LEU A 301 -5.67 -9.51 -25.32
CA LEU A 301 -6.03 -10.87 -25.73
C LEU A 301 -7.55 -11.02 -25.92
N ASP A 302 -8.37 -10.43 -25.05
CA ASP A 302 -9.82 -10.53 -25.16
C ASP A 302 -10.41 -9.38 -25.99
N ASP A 303 -9.99 -8.14 -25.72
CA ASP A 303 -10.61 -6.93 -26.26
C ASP A 303 -10.20 -6.64 -27.71
N VAL A 304 -9.02 -7.11 -28.13
CA VAL A 304 -8.50 -6.90 -29.49
C VAL A 304 -8.49 -8.21 -30.29
N LEU A 305 -7.95 -9.29 -29.71
CA LEU A 305 -7.82 -10.57 -30.41
C LEU A 305 -9.04 -11.49 -30.26
N GLY A 306 -9.93 -11.23 -29.31
CA GLY A 306 -11.12 -12.05 -29.11
C GLY A 306 -10.84 -13.49 -28.68
N VAL A 307 -9.72 -13.75 -28.00
CA VAL A 307 -9.29 -15.10 -27.58
C VAL A 307 -10.38 -15.80 -26.75
N ARG A 308 -11.13 -15.02 -25.96
CA ARG A 308 -12.34 -15.45 -25.25
C ARG A 308 -13.58 -14.71 -25.79
N PRO A 309 -14.37 -15.34 -26.68
CA PRO A 309 -15.51 -14.69 -27.33
C PRO A 309 -16.53 -14.10 -26.35
N GLU A 310 -16.72 -14.72 -25.19
CA GLU A 310 -17.63 -14.27 -24.12
C GLU A 310 -17.15 -13.00 -23.40
N ARG A 311 -15.88 -12.62 -23.57
CA ARG A 311 -15.30 -11.40 -22.99
C ARG A 311 -15.08 -10.32 -24.04
N ALA A 312 -14.84 -10.69 -25.29
CA ALA A 312 -14.55 -9.78 -26.40
C ALA A 312 -15.60 -8.66 -26.57
N ASN A 313 -16.89 -8.96 -26.38
CA ASN A 313 -17.96 -8.00 -26.57
C ASN A 313 -18.31 -7.18 -25.31
N GLN A 314 -17.66 -7.41 -24.17
CA GLN A 314 -18.06 -6.76 -22.91
C GLN A 314 -17.90 -5.25 -22.93
N VAL A 315 -16.83 -4.73 -23.54
CA VAL A 315 -16.60 -3.28 -23.64
C VAL A 315 -17.61 -2.64 -24.62
N PRO A 316 -17.74 -3.10 -25.88
CA PRO A 316 -18.75 -2.58 -26.79
C PRO A 316 -20.19 -2.63 -26.24
N ASP A 317 -20.58 -3.73 -25.59
CA ASP A 317 -21.92 -3.90 -25.03
C ASP A 317 -22.18 -2.95 -23.86
N ALA A 318 -21.21 -2.79 -22.96
CA ALA A 318 -21.32 -1.82 -21.88
C ALA A 318 -21.41 -0.38 -22.42
N MET A 319 -20.63 -0.03 -23.44
CA MET A 319 -20.71 1.27 -24.11
C MET A 319 -22.11 1.52 -24.67
N ARG A 320 -22.71 0.55 -25.38
CA ARG A 320 -24.08 0.69 -25.92
C ARG A 320 -25.14 0.81 -24.83
N ALA A 321 -24.99 0.07 -23.73
CA ALA A 321 -25.91 0.15 -22.59
C ALA A 321 -25.86 1.53 -21.92
N ILE A 322 -24.66 2.06 -21.69
CA ILE A 322 -24.44 3.40 -21.11
C ILE A 322 -24.92 4.49 -22.07
N ALA A 323 -24.65 4.35 -23.37
CA ALA A 323 -25.15 5.29 -24.37
C ALA A 323 -26.68 5.34 -24.41
N SER A 324 -27.35 4.19 -24.33
CA SER A 324 -28.82 4.10 -24.28
C SER A 324 -29.40 4.74 -23.02
N ALA A 325 -28.68 4.66 -21.89
CA ALA A 325 -29.07 5.35 -20.65
C ALA A 325 -28.83 6.86 -20.71
N GLY A 326 -27.98 7.34 -21.62
CA GLY A 326 -27.63 8.76 -21.81
C GLY A 326 -26.72 9.34 -20.73
N ARG A 327 -26.39 8.57 -19.68
CA ARG A 327 -25.59 9.03 -18.54
C ARG A 327 -24.73 7.90 -17.97
N GLY A 328 -23.42 8.09 -17.97
CA GLY A 328 -22.48 7.14 -17.38
C GLY A 328 -21.07 7.22 -17.95
N CYS A 329 -20.21 6.28 -17.56
CA CYS A 329 -18.86 6.20 -18.11
C CYS A 329 -18.31 4.78 -18.20
N VAL A 330 -17.41 4.59 -19.15
CA VAL A 330 -16.54 3.41 -19.25
C VAL A 330 -15.12 3.83 -18.90
N VAL A 331 -14.52 3.21 -17.90
CA VAL A 331 -13.12 3.45 -17.52
C VAL A 331 -12.28 2.23 -17.92
N LEU A 332 -11.31 2.46 -18.79
CA LEU A 332 -10.33 1.49 -19.27
C LEU A 332 -9.01 1.68 -18.52
N LEU A 333 -8.73 0.76 -17.61
CA LEU A 333 -7.49 0.75 -16.85
C LEU A 333 -6.41 0.00 -17.63
N ARG A 334 -5.35 0.72 -18.00
CA ARG A 334 -4.14 0.13 -18.58
C ARG A 334 -3.18 -0.33 -17.49
N ASP A 335 -2.39 -1.32 -17.85
CA ASP A 335 -1.44 -2.00 -16.98
C ASP A 335 -0.14 -2.20 -17.75
N LEU A 336 0.89 -1.45 -17.35
CA LEU A 336 2.19 -1.41 -18.02
C LEU A 336 3.23 -2.32 -17.36
N SER A 337 2.83 -3.22 -16.45
CA SER A 337 3.81 -4.14 -15.85
C SER A 337 4.42 -5.05 -16.91
N HIS A 338 5.73 -5.29 -16.80
CA HIS A 338 6.49 -6.06 -17.79
C HIS A 338 5.98 -7.50 -18.00
N ASP A 339 5.26 -8.04 -17.02
CA ASP A 339 4.69 -9.39 -16.99
C ASP A 339 3.17 -9.42 -17.20
N ALA A 340 2.51 -8.28 -17.45
CA ALA A 340 1.04 -8.17 -17.46
C ALA A 340 0.37 -9.17 -18.41
N LEU A 341 0.93 -9.38 -19.60
CA LEU A 341 0.40 -10.33 -20.58
C LEU A 341 0.67 -11.78 -20.17
N THR A 342 1.87 -12.06 -19.65
CA THR A 342 2.27 -13.40 -19.19
C THR A 342 1.41 -13.87 -18.02
N GLU A 343 1.13 -12.99 -17.06
CA GLU A 343 0.28 -13.28 -15.91
C GLU A 343 -1.16 -13.59 -16.32
N ARG A 344 -1.69 -12.95 -17.38
CA ARG A 344 -3.05 -13.23 -17.88
C ARG A 344 -3.21 -14.61 -18.48
N LEU A 345 -2.12 -15.26 -18.86
CA LEU A 345 -2.11 -16.64 -19.35
C LEU A 345 -2.03 -17.66 -18.20
N ARG A 346 -1.78 -17.23 -16.96
CA ARG A 346 -1.71 -18.11 -15.78
C ARG A 346 -3.09 -18.26 -15.11
N PRO A 347 -3.40 -19.43 -14.50
CA PRO A 347 -4.65 -19.62 -13.76
C PRO A 347 -4.70 -18.70 -12.53
N ARG A 348 -5.80 -17.94 -12.38
CA ARG A 348 -5.93 -16.81 -11.42
C ARG A 348 -5.98 -17.24 -9.95
N GLY A 349 -5.23 -16.53 -9.11
CA GLY A 349 -5.60 -16.15 -7.75
C GLY A 349 -5.75 -14.62 -7.66
N ALA A 350 -6.53 -14.11 -6.71
CA ALA A 350 -6.65 -12.66 -6.48
C ALA A 350 -5.27 -12.08 -6.12
N SER A 351 -4.88 -10.96 -6.72
CA SER A 351 -3.52 -10.42 -6.61
C SER A 351 -3.50 -8.99 -6.06
N PRO A 352 -2.42 -8.56 -5.38
CA PRO A 352 -2.23 -7.17 -4.92
C PRO A 352 -2.41 -6.10 -6.01
N LYS A 353 -2.28 -6.50 -7.28
CA LYS A 353 -2.44 -5.67 -8.47
C LYS A 353 -3.88 -5.20 -8.68
N GLU A 354 -4.86 -6.05 -8.34
CA GLU A 354 -6.29 -5.71 -8.46
C GLU A 354 -6.64 -4.56 -7.51
N LEU A 355 -6.14 -4.57 -6.27
CA LEU A 355 -6.32 -3.49 -5.30
C LEU A 355 -5.74 -2.15 -5.77
N ARG A 356 -4.62 -2.16 -6.51
CA ARG A 356 -4.03 -0.94 -7.11
C ARG A 356 -4.94 -0.39 -8.21
N GLN A 357 -5.44 -1.27 -9.08
CA GLN A 357 -6.34 -0.92 -10.17
C GLN A 357 -7.65 -0.32 -9.64
N TYR A 358 -8.20 -0.85 -8.54
CA TYR A 358 -9.38 -0.27 -7.89
C TYR A 358 -9.13 1.15 -7.37
N GLY A 359 -7.96 1.43 -6.80
CA GLY A 359 -7.61 2.77 -6.31
C GLY A 359 -7.53 3.80 -7.44
N VAL A 360 -6.81 3.49 -8.52
CA VAL A 360 -6.71 4.37 -9.69
C VAL A 360 -8.09 4.60 -10.31
N GLY A 361 -8.87 3.53 -10.47
CA GLY A 361 -10.23 3.62 -10.99
C GLY A 361 -11.16 4.48 -10.13
N ALA A 362 -11.11 4.34 -8.82
CA ALA A 362 -11.88 5.16 -7.88
C ALA A 362 -11.51 6.64 -7.99
N GLN A 363 -10.22 6.98 -8.10
CA GLN A 363 -9.82 8.37 -8.27
C GLN A 363 -10.26 8.96 -9.62
N ILE A 364 -10.21 8.17 -10.70
CA ILE A 364 -10.75 8.60 -12.01
C ILE A 364 -12.25 8.89 -11.89
N LEU A 365 -13.02 7.98 -11.28
CA LEU A 365 -14.46 8.20 -11.06
C LEU A 365 -14.74 9.45 -10.22
N GLY A 366 -13.97 9.67 -9.15
CA GLY A 366 -14.07 10.89 -8.33
C GLY A 366 -13.74 12.15 -9.13
N ALA A 367 -12.71 12.13 -9.98
CA ALA A 367 -12.35 13.25 -10.86
C ALA A 367 -13.43 13.55 -11.91
N LEU A 368 -14.17 12.52 -12.35
CA LEU A 368 -15.32 12.66 -13.23
C LEU A 368 -16.58 13.17 -12.52
N GLY A 369 -16.56 13.31 -11.19
CA GLY A 369 -17.70 13.78 -10.39
C GLY A 369 -18.68 12.69 -9.96
N VAL A 370 -18.39 11.42 -10.25
CA VAL A 370 -19.25 10.30 -9.85
C VAL A 370 -19.22 10.16 -8.33
N ARG A 371 -20.39 9.93 -7.72
CA ARG A 371 -20.55 9.63 -6.29
C ARG A 371 -21.30 8.32 -6.09
N GLU A 372 -22.47 8.22 -6.69
CA GLU A 372 -23.26 7.00 -6.73
C GLU A 372 -23.18 6.36 -8.12
N MET A 373 -23.06 5.03 -8.17
CA MET A 373 -22.98 4.30 -9.44
C MET A 373 -23.81 3.02 -9.47
N ILE A 374 -24.30 2.71 -10.67
CA ILE A 374 -24.81 1.40 -11.06
C ILE A 374 -23.68 0.69 -11.80
N LEU A 375 -23.10 -0.35 -11.22
CA LEU A 375 -21.94 -1.02 -11.77
C LEU A 375 -22.36 -2.08 -12.80
N LEU A 376 -21.86 -1.96 -14.04
CA LEU A 376 -21.98 -2.96 -15.09
C LEU A 376 -20.87 -4.01 -14.97
N THR A 377 -21.22 -5.22 -14.51
CA THR A 377 -20.28 -6.33 -14.41
C THR A 377 -20.95 -7.70 -14.48
N ASN A 378 -20.25 -8.66 -15.09
CA ASN A 378 -20.65 -10.07 -15.17
C ASN A 378 -19.90 -10.95 -14.15
N SER A 379 -19.01 -10.37 -13.35
CA SER A 379 -18.32 -11.07 -12.27
C SER A 379 -19.19 -11.10 -11.03
N SER A 380 -19.05 -12.15 -10.20
CA SER A 380 -19.75 -12.24 -8.91
C SER A 380 -19.58 -10.95 -8.11
N PRO A 381 -20.63 -10.48 -7.41
CA PRO A 381 -20.57 -9.27 -6.60
C PRO A 381 -19.59 -9.48 -5.45
N MET A 382 -18.31 -9.25 -5.71
CA MET A 382 -17.34 -9.03 -4.65
C MET A 382 -17.68 -7.69 -4.02
N ARG A 383 -17.74 -7.66 -2.68
CA ARG A 383 -17.68 -6.41 -1.94
C ARG A 383 -16.45 -5.66 -2.45
N ILE A 384 -16.63 -4.58 -3.18
CA ILE A 384 -15.52 -3.73 -3.59
C ILE A 384 -15.10 -2.97 -2.34
N VAL A 385 -14.20 -3.57 -1.57
CA VAL A 385 -13.69 -3.02 -0.32
C VAL A 385 -12.93 -1.73 -0.63
N GLY A 386 -13.24 -0.66 0.09
CA GLY A 386 -12.48 0.61 0.03
C GLY A 386 -13.04 1.71 -0.86
N LEU A 387 -14.14 1.51 -1.61
CA LEU A 387 -14.78 2.59 -2.39
C LEU A 387 -15.32 3.74 -1.52
N GLU A 388 -15.85 3.41 -0.34
CA GLU A 388 -16.35 4.41 0.62
C GLU A 388 -15.27 5.43 1.00
N GLY A 389 -14.01 5.01 1.02
CA GLY A 389 -12.86 5.88 1.27
C GLY A 389 -12.59 6.93 0.19
N TYR A 390 -13.19 6.79 -0.99
CA TYR A 390 -13.13 7.76 -2.08
C TYR A 390 -14.44 8.55 -2.22
N GLY A 391 -15.39 8.40 -1.30
CA GLY A 391 -16.72 8.99 -1.41
C GLY A 391 -17.58 8.37 -2.52
N LEU A 392 -17.29 7.13 -2.91
CA LEU A 392 -18.00 6.39 -3.96
C LEU A 392 -18.88 5.30 -3.36
N SER A 393 -20.09 5.13 -3.91
CA SER A 393 -21.02 4.06 -3.53
C SER A 393 -21.58 3.33 -4.74
N VAL A 394 -21.67 1.99 -4.65
CA VAL A 394 -22.36 1.17 -5.65
C VAL A 394 -23.77 0.92 -5.14
N VAL A 395 -24.76 1.60 -5.75
CA VAL A 395 -26.18 1.47 -5.35
C VAL A 395 -26.85 0.24 -5.96
N GLU A 396 -26.33 -0.23 -7.10
CA GLU A 396 -26.85 -1.39 -7.81
C GLU A 396 -25.75 -2.04 -8.65
N THR A 397 -25.79 -3.36 -8.82
CA THR A 397 -24.96 -4.08 -9.79
C THR A 397 -25.86 -4.69 -10.85
N ARG A 398 -25.54 -4.43 -12.13
CA ARG A 398 -26.26 -4.97 -13.28
C ARG A 398 -25.31 -5.79 -14.17
N PRO A 399 -25.78 -6.91 -14.76
CA PRO A 399 -25.02 -7.61 -15.78
C PRO A 399 -24.90 -6.75 -17.05
N ILE A 400 -23.84 -6.98 -17.81
CA ILE A 400 -23.65 -6.37 -19.13
C ILE A 400 -24.65 -7.02 -20.08
N PRO A 401 -25.54 -6.25 -20.75
CA PRO A 401 -26.48 -6.80 -21.70
C PRO A 401 -25.73 -7.45 -22.86
N THR A 402 -25.99 -8.72 -23.17
CA THR A 402 -25.40 -9.36 -24.33
C THR A 402 -26.11 -8.86 -25.58
N SER A 403 -25.38 -8.23 -26.50
CA SER A 403 -25.90 -8.09 -27.86
C SER A 403 -25.93 -9.49 -28.48
N LYS A 404 -27.13 -10.03 -28.74
CA LYS A 404 -27.24 -11.13 -29.70
C LYS A 404 -26.80 -10.56 -31.04
N GLY A 405 -25.69 -11.06 -31.57
CA GLY A 405 -25.18 -10.72 -32.89
C GLY A 405 -26.20 -10.97 -33.99
#